data_AF-A0A968WYP6-F1
#
_entry.id   AF-A0A968WYP6-F1
#
_cell.length_a   1.000
_cell.length_b   1.000
_cell.length_c   1.000
_cell.angle_alpha   90.00
_cell.angle_beta   90.00
_cell.angle_gamma   90.00
#
_symmetry.space_group_name_H-M   'P 1'
#
loop_
_entity.id
_entity.type
_entity.pdbx_description
1 polymer ?
#
loop_
_entity_poly.entity_id
_entity_poly.type
_entity_poly.pdbx_seq_one_letter_code
_entity_poly.pdbx_strand_id
1 'polypeptide(L)' 'MPTLVLLRHGESTWNLENRFTGWTDVGLTDTGVQQARDAGTLLKDAGFDIDVAYTSVLKRA' A
#
# COMPACT_ATOMS: atom_id res chain seq x y z
N MET A 1 22.49 -9.67 -6.99
CA MET A 1 22.30 -8.86 -5.76
C MET A 1 20.86 -9.04 -5.32
N PRO A 2 20.57 -9.24 -4.02
CA PRO A 2 19.19 -9.30 -3.55
C PRO A 2 18.53 -7.92 -3.64
N THR A 3 17.24 -7.89 -3.93
CA THR A 3 16.44 -6.66 -4.02
C THR A 3 15.26 -6.77 -3.05
N LEU A 4 15.05 -5.75 -2.23
CA LEU A 4 13.91 -5.65 -1.33
C LEU A 4 13.05 -4.46 -1.74
N VAL A 5 11.77 -4.70 -1.98
CA VAL A 5 10.78 -3.66 -2.28
C VAL A 5 9.97 -3.38 -1.01
N LEU A 6 9.90 -2.10 -0.62
CA LEU A 6 9.07 -1.63 0.49
C LEU A 6 7.98 -0.71 -0.07
N LEU A 7 6.72 -0.98 0.28
CA LEU A 7 5.58 -0.18 -0.14
C LEU A 7 4.77 0.23 1.09
N ARG A 8 4.43 1.52 1.17
CA ARG A 8 3.47 2.03 2.15
C ARG A 8 2.06 1.94 1.56
N HIS A 9 1.06 1.60 2.38
CA HIS A 9 -0.34 1.64 1.97
C HIS A 9 -0.75 3.02 1.41
N GLY A 10 -1.75 3.03 0.52
CA GLY A 10 -2.34 4.26 0.00
C GLY A 10 -3.09 5.06 1.07
N GLU A 11 -3.65 6.20 0.68
CA GLU A 11 -4.46 7.04 1.56
C GLU A 11 -5.61 6.23 2.20
N SER A 12 -5.68 6.25 3.53
CA SER A 12 -6.82 5.72 4.29
C SER A 12 -7.83 6.82 4.64
N THR A 13 -9.06 6.43 4.99
CA THR A 13 -10.10 7.39 5.42
C THR A 13 -9.63 8.28 6.57
N TRP A 14 -8.85 7.74 7.51
CA TRP A 14 -8.31 8.53 8.62
C TRP A 14 -7.07 9.36 8.24
N ASN A 15 -6.35 9.01 7.18
CA ASN A 15 -5.32 9.92 6.65
C ASN A 15 -5.97 11.16 6.05
N LEU A 16 -7.05 10.98 5.28
CA LEU A 16 -7.84 12.09 4.74
C LEU A 16 -8.43 12.98 5.84
N GLU A 17 -8.91 12.38 6.93
CA GLU A 17 -9.47 13.10 8.08
C GLU A 17 -8.40 13.69 9.03
N ASN A 18 -7.10 13.51 8.76
CA ASN A 18 -5.99 13.90 9.66
C ASN A 18 -6.13 13.31 11.09
N ARG A 19 -6.56 12.06 11.19
CA ARG A 19 -6.73 11.33 12.45
C ARG A 19 -5.64 10.28 12.62
N PHE A 20 -5.17 10.11 13.86
CA PHE A 20 -4.23 9.05 14.20
C PHE A 20 -4.90 7.66 14.08
N THR A 21 -4.53 6.88 13.07
CA THR A 21 -5.14 5.57 12.77
C THR A 21 -4.76 4.47 13.77
N GLY A 22 -3.48 4.40 14.14
CA GLY A 22 -2.97 3.33 14.99
C GLY A 22 -3.37 1.94 14.48
N TRP A 23 -3.90 1.12 15.37
CA TRP A 23 -4.34 -0.25 15.09
C TRP A 23 -5.79 -0.35 14.63
N THR A 24 -6.49 0.78 14.46
CA THR A 24 -7.86 0.78 13.96
C THR A 24 -7.89 0.30 12.51
N ASP A 25 -8.78 -0.63 12.21
CA ASP A 25 -8.85 -1.31 10.92
C ASP A 25 -9.71 -0.54 9.90
N VAL A 26 -9.20 0.61 9.47
CA VAL A 26 -9.82 1.49 8.46
C VAL A 26 -9.40 1.11 7.05
N GLY A 27 -10.30 1.32 6.08
CA GLY A 27 -10.03 1.06 4.67
C GLY A 27 -9.29 2.20 3.97
N LEU A 28 -8.90 1.94 2.72
CA LEU A 28 -8.41 2.94 1.79
C LEU A 28 -9.55 3.84 1.28
N THR A 29 -9.22 5.07 0.92
CA THR A 29 -10.07 5.92 0.08
C THR A 29 -9.99 5.46 -1.37
N ASP A 30 -10.87 5.94 -2.25
CA ASP A 30 -10.75 5.68 -3.69
C ASP A 30 -9.39 6.17 -4.24
N THR A 31 -8.89 7.29 -3.72
CA THR A 31 -7.53 7.80 -4.00
C THR A 31 -6.47 6.79 -3.56
N GLY A 32 -6.58 6.24 -2.35
CA GLY A 32 -5.63 5.23 -1.84
C GLY A 32 -5.63 3.94 -2.66
N VAL A 33 -6.80 3.51 -3.14
CA VAL A 33 -6.90 2.36 -4.06
C VAL A 33 -6.22 2.66 -5.39
N GLN A 34 -6.41 3.86 -5.94
CA GLN A 34 -5.74 4.25 -7.19
C GLN A 34 -4.22 4.33 -7.02
N GLN A 35 -3.72 4.90 -5.93
CA GLN A 35 -2.29 4.93 -5.60
C GLN A 35 -1.66 3.53 -5.56
N ALA A 36 -2.36 2.55 -4.97
CA ALA A 36 -1.89 1.17 -4.94
C ALA A 36 -1.83 0.53 -6.33
N ARG A 37 -2.80 0.83 -7.21
CA ARG A 37 -2.82 0.36 -8.60
C ARG A 37 -1.70 0.98 -9.43
N ASP A 38 -1.45 2.26 -9.25
CA ASP A 38 -0.38 2.98 -9.94
C ASP A 38 0.99 2.45 -9.52
N ALA A 39 1.19 2.20 -8.21
CA ALA A 39 2.40 1.56 -7.70
C ALA A 39 2.62 0.15 -8.29
N GLY A 40 1.55 -0.66 -8.38
CA GLY A 40 1.63 -1.98 -9.03
C GLY A 40 2.00 -1.90 -10.52
N THR A 41 1.48 -0.89 -11.22
CA THR A 41 1.83 -0.64 -12.63
C THR A 41 3.30 -0.24 -12.77
N LEU A 42 3.79 0.68 -11.93
CA LEU A 42 5.19 1.11 -11.94
C LEU A 42 6.16 -0.05 -11.65
N LEU A 43 5.83 -0.91 -10.68
CA LEU A 43 6.65 -2.08 -10.37
C LEU A 43 6.73 -3.06 -11.55
N LYS A 44 5.60 -3.29 -12.21
CA LYS A 44 5.54 -4.14 -13.40
C LYS A 44 6.35 -3.54 -14.55
N ASP A 45 6.19 -2.26 -14.84
CA ASP A 45 6.88 -1.58 -15.94
C ASP A 45 8.39 -1.49 -15.71
N ALA A 46 8.81 -1.42 -14.44
CA ALA A 46 10.22 -1.49 -14.05
C ALA A 46 10.80 -2.92 -14.05
N GLY A 47 9.99 -3.94 -14.33
CA GLY A 47 10.43 -5.33 -14.45
C GLY A 47 10.70 -6.04 -13.13
N PHE A 48 10.05 -5.60 -12.04
CA PHE A 48 10.14 -6.32 -10.76
C PHE A 48 9.29 -7.59 -10.80
N ASP A 49 9.92 -8.73 -10.55
CA ASP A 49 9.27 -10.01 -10.29
C ASP A 49 9.29 -10.27 -8.77
N ILE A 50 8.15 -10.58 -8.17
CA ILE A 50 7.98 -10.66 -6.71
C ILE A 50 7.68 -12.10 -6.32
N ASP A 51 8.67 -12.77 -5.73
CA ASP A 51 8.54 -14.17 -5.30
C ASP A 51 7.62 -14.34 -4.08
N VAL A 52 7.67 -13.39 -3.15
CA VAL A 52 6.93 -13.44 -1.89
C VAL A 52 6.61 -12.03 -1.40
N ALA A 53 5.42 -11.86 -0.83
CA ALA A 53 4.98 -10.62 -0.20
C ALA A 53 4.62 -10.85 1.27
N TYR A 54 4.92 -9.87 2.11
CA TYR A 54 4.56 -9.84 3.53
C TYR A 54 3.77 -8.57 3.80
N THR A 55 2.71 -8.67 4.61
CA THR A 55 1.89 -7.52 5.02
C THR A 55 1.41 -7.71 6.46
N SER A 56 0.76 -6.68 7.00
CA SER A 56 0.13 -6.70 8.31
C SER A 56 -1.22 -7.44 8.28
N VAL A 57 -1.93 -7.48 9.41
CA VAL A 57 -3.33 -7.97 9.48
C VAL A 57 -4.37 -6.86 9.28
N LEU A 58 -3.97 -5.69 8.80
CA LEU A 58 -4.81 -4.49 8.67
C LEU A 58 -5.22 -4.29 7.21
N LYS A 59 -6.52 -4.12 6.92
CA LYS A 59 -7.08 -4.17 5.55
C LYS A 59 -6.55 -3.13 4.57
N ARG A 60 -5.91 -2.07 5.08
CA ARG A 60 -5.33 -1.00 4.27
C ARG A 60 -3.98 -1.38 3.66
N ALA A 61 -3.29 -2.37 4.23
CA ALA A 61 -1.99 -2.87 3.78
C ALA A 61 -2.17 -4.19 3.02
#